data_AF-G0NFW1-F1
#
_entry.id   AF-G0NFW1-F1
#
_cell.length_a   1.000
_cell.length_b   1.000
_cell.length_c   1.000
_cell.angle_alpha   90.00
_cell.angle_beta   90.00
_cell.angle_gamma   90.00
#
_symmetry.space_group_name_H-M   'P 1'
#
loop_
_entity.id
_entity.type
_entity.pdbx_description
1 polymer ?
#
loop_
_entity_poly.entity_id
_entity_poly.type
_entity_poly.pdbx_seq_one_letter_code
_entity_poly.pdbx_strand_id
1 'polypeptide(L)'
;MNQSTKSIVEDTVIVYNEIEQLFRIEIPFLLVFSTGYKTITTVKEVLSDPILRTWKHCIFEEKQISSEELKMILDMASSDRSFASIAKEGPKELRHEKALKFENNIHRDARWVKTEDLYKLNNGGTVTLGKNNFTQSDIKAFISYWVNSDIDMFWRLEIQTYFETVDIVDGLTVLHFENSTTVFTKAKSSETRKKTLLFLYRSLSGFLTLTAWAPDEFTYTRGELDTMVRNKHGVIDLLIEKRQLDAEEQSADRENKRRIRSRLTQLDDEIRDYGVFYDNRRATLRVPTQ
;
A
#
# COMPACT_ATOMS: atom_id res chain seq x y z
N MET A 1 -10.92 -0.83 -56.59
CA MET A 1 -11.48 -0.39 -55.29
C MET A 1 -10.39 -0.55 -54.26
N ASN A 2 -9.74 0.54 -53.87
CA ASN A 2 -8.78 0.52 -52.76
C ASN A 2 -9.60 0.54 -51.47
N GLN A 3 -9.77 -0.62 -50.83
CA GLN A 3 -10.15 -0.64 -49.41
C GLN A 3 -9.00 0.03 -48.65
N SER A 4 -9.23 1.25 -48.19
CA SER A 4 -8.38 1.89 -47.19
C SER A 4 -8.39 0.99 -45.97
N THR A 5 -7.29 0.28 -45.73
CA THR A 5 -7.01 -0.38 -44.46
C THR A 5 -6.84 0.72 -43.43
N LYS A 6 -7.96 1.17 -42.83
CA LYS A 6 -7.91 2.04 -41.67
C LYS A 6 -7.19 1.31 -40.55
N SER A 7 -6.35 2.05 -39.82
CA SER A 7 -5.67 1.48 -38.66
C SER A 7 -6.71 1.13 -37.60
N ILE A 8 -6.51 0.03 -36.85
CA ILE A 8 -7.38 -0.31 -35.72
C ILE A 8 -7.50 0.85 -34.71
N VAL A 9 -6.46 1.68 -34.61
CA VAL A 9 -6.46 2.91 -33.80
C VAL A 9 -7.51 3.90 -34.32
N GLU A 10 -7.55 4.15 -35.63
CA GLU A 10 -8.50 5.07 -36.25
C GLU A 10 -9.94 4.56 -36.09
N ASP A 11 -10.18 3.28 -36.31
CA ASP A 11 -11.50 2.68 -36.14
C ASP A 11 -11.96 2.73 -34.68
N THR A 12 -11.06 2.49 -33.73
CA THR A 12 -11.34 2.61 -32.29
C THR A 12 -11.73 4.03 -31.91
N VAL A 13 -11.03 5.03 -32.44
CA VAL A 13 -11.31 6.46 -32.20
C VAL A 13 -12.66 6.86 -32.79
N ILE A 14 -12.99 6.40 -33.99
CA ILE A 14 -14.30 6.66 -34.62
C ILE A 14 -15.42 6.12 -33.73
N VAL A 15 -15.32 4.85 -33.32
CA VAL A 15 -16.33 4.21 -32.47
C VAL A 15 -16.46 4.93 -31.12
N TYR A 16 -15.34 5.33 -30.50
CA TYR A 16 -15.36 6.08 -29.25
C TYR A 16 -16.13 7.41 -29.39
N ASN A 17 -15.82 8.19 -30.43
CA ASN A 17 -16.48 9.48 -30.67
C ASN A 17 -17.97 9.31 -30.95
N GLU A 18 -18.38 8.27 -31.68
CA GLU A 18 -19.79 7.96 -31.92
C GLU A 18 -20.53 7.64 -30.61
N ILE A 19 -19.93 6.85 -29.71
CA ILE A 19 -20.48 6.54 -28.38
C ILE A 19 -20.60 7.82 -27.54
N GLU A 20 -19.55 8.64 -27.48
CA GLU A 20 -19.56 9.89 -26.71
C GLU A 20 -20.67 10.83 -27.19
N GLN A 21 -20.83 10.99 -28.50
CA GLN A 21 -21.90 11.80 -29.09
C GLN A 21 -23.30 11.24 -28.82
N LEU A 22 -23.46 9.92 -28.88
CA LEU A 22 -24.75 9.26 -28.68
C LEU A 22 -25.23 9.38 -27.24
N PHE A 23 -24.34 9.14 -26.28
CA PHE A 23 -24.72 9.11 -24.86
C PHE A 23 -24.51 10.46 -24.14
N ARG A 24 -23.79 11.42 -24.74
CA ARG A 24 -23.49 12.75 -24.17
C ARG A 24 -22.91 12.67 -22.75
N ILE A 25 -22.07 11.67 -22.53
CA ILE A 25 -21.39 11.43 -21.26
C ILE A 25 -19.89 11.41 -21.51
N GLU A 26 -19.16 12.13 -20.68
CA GLU A 26 -17.72 12.01 -20.60
C GLU A 26 -17.42 10.72 -19.83
N ILE A 27 -17.13 9.64 -20.55
CA ILE A 27 -16.81 8.35 -19.93
C ILE A 27 -15.30 8.30 -19.70
N PRO A 28 -14.83 8.02 -18.48
CA PRO A 28 -13.42 7.74 -18.23
C PRO A 28 -12.92 6.63 -19.16
N PHE A 29 -12.00 6.98 -20.07
CA PHE A 29 -11.54 6.03 -21.08
C PHE A 29 -10.70 4.93 -20.43
N LEU A 30 -11.19 3.68 -20.50
CA LEU A 30 -10.50 2.47 -20.08
C LEU A 30 -9.76 1.88 -21.28
N LEU A 31 -8.43 1.92 -21.23
CA LEU A 31 -7.57 1.35 -22.24
C LEU A 31 -7.16 -0.08 -21.85
N VAL A 32 -7.40 -1.05 -22.73
CA VAL A 32 -7.02 -2.45 -22.50
C VAL A 32 -6.14 -2.95 -23.63
N PHE A 33 -4.90 -3.32 -23.29
CA PHE A 33 -4.01 -4.07 -24.17
C PHE A 33 -4.22 -5.56 -23.95
N SER A 34 -5.19 -6.13 -24.68
CA SER A 34 -5.60 -7.54 -24.57
C SER A 34 -4.56 -8.49 -25.17
N THR A 35 -4.63 -9.77 -24.80
CA THR A 35 -3.82 -10.80 -25.45
C THR A 35 -4.03 -10.80 -26.97
N GLY A 36 -2.94 -10.79 -27.74
CA GLY A 36 -2.91 -10.73 -29.20
C GLY A 36 -2.86 -9.32 -29.80
N TYR A 37 -2.92 -8.23 -29.03
CA TYR A 37 -3.00 -6.86 -29.60
C TYR A 37 -1.83 -6.53 -30.54
N LYS A 38 -0.66 -7.13 -30.30
CA LYS A 38 0.56 -6.92 -31.09
C LYS A 38 0.43 -7.36 -32.56
N THR A 39 -0.60 -8.12 -32.90
CA THR A 39 -0.90 -8.53 -34.27
C THR A 39 -1.53 -7.42 -35.12
N ILE A 40 -2.07 -6.39 -34.47
CA ILE A 40 -2.85 -5.32 -35.13
C ILE A 40 -2.38 -3.90 -34.79
N THR A 41 -1.65 -3.71 -33.68
CA THR A 41 -1.10 -2.39 -33.31
C THR A 41 0.05 -2.52 -32.30
N THR A 42 0.62 -1.38 -31.89
CA THR A 42 1.63 -1.26 -30.83
C THR A 42 1.19 -0.30 -29.74
N VAL A 43 1.77 -0.43 -28.53
CA VAL A 43 1.58 0.56 -27.45
C VAL A 43 1.91 1.98 -27.93
N LYS A 44 2.97 2.11 -28.72
CA LYS A 44 3.40 3.41 -29.26
C LYS A 44 2.35 4.04 -30.16
N GLU A 45 1.78 3.28 -31.09
CA GLU A 45 0.73 3.77 -32.00
C GLU A 45 -0.50 4.21 -31.23
N VAL A 46 -0.98 3.38 -30.30
CA VAL A 46 -2.13 3.67 -29.45
C VAL A 46 -1.90 4.93 -28.61
N LEU A 47 -0.75 5.05 -27.94
CA LEU A 47 -0.45 6.19 -27.07
C LEU A 47 -0.04 7.46 -27.85
N SER A 48 0.20 7.37 -29.15
CA SER A 48 0.41 8.53 -30.02
C SER A 48 -0.90 9.21 -30.42
N ASP A 49 -2.03 8.51 -30.32
CA ASP A 49 -3.33 9.07 -30.64
C ASP A 49 -3.82 10.06 -29.55
N PRO A 50 -4.25 11.28 -29.92
CA PRO A 50 -4.67 12.31 -28.97
C PRO A 50 -5.87 11.96 -28.10
N ILE A 51 -6.77 11.09 -28.56
CA ILE A 51 -7.96 10.66 -27.84
C ILE A 51 -7.59 9.49 -26.95
N LEU A 52 -6.94 8.46 -27.50
CA LEU A 52 -6.61 7.26 -26.71
C LEU A 52 -5.64 7.57 -25.56
N ARG A 53 -4.74 8.55 -25.70
CA ARG A 53 -3.83 8.98 -24.62
C ARG A 53 -4.55 9.59 -23.40
N THR A 54 -5.84 9.93 -23.50
CA THR A 54 -6.64 10.53 -22.41
C THR A 54 -7.13 9.52 -21.36
N TRP A 55 -6.78 8.24 -21.53
CA TRP A 55 -7.18 7.16 -20.62
C TRP A 55 -7.02 7.49 -19.12
N LYS A 56 -7.99 7.04 -18.33
CA LYS A 56 -7.97 7.10 -16.86
C LYS A 56 -7.55 5.77 -16.25
N HIS A 57 -7.86 4.67 -16.92
CA HIS A 57 -7.46 3.34 -16.48
C HIS A 57 -6.77 2.63 -17.65
N CYS A 58 -5.64 1.99 -17.39
CA CYS A 58 -4.93 1.17 -18.37
C CYS A 58 -4.71 -0.23 -17.80
N ILE A 59 -5.15 -1.26 -18.54
CA ILE A 59 -4.93 -2.67 -18.20
C ILE A 59 -4.08 -3.31 -19.29
N PHE A 60 -3.04 -4.04 -18.90
CA PHE A 60 -2.15 -4.76 -19.79
C PHE A 60 -2.20 -6.26 -19.50
N GLU A 61 -2.79 -7.03 -20.42
CA GLU A 61 -3.13 -8.45 -20.24
C GLU A 61 -2.30 -9.41 -21.10
N GLU A 62 -1.30 -8.90 -21.83
CA GLU A 62 -0.41 -9.73 -22.61
C GLU A 62 0.42 -10.69 -21.76
N LYS A 63 0.98 -11.73 -22.39
CA LYS A 63 1.87 -12.66 -21.70
C LYS A 63 3.07 -11.95 -21.07
N GLN A 64 3.64 -10.98 -21.79
CA GLN A 64 4.84 -10.24 -21.41
C GLN A 64 4.71 -8.77 -21.78
N ILE A 65 5.14 -7.89 -20.88
CA ILE A 65 5.35 -6.47 -21.13
C ILE A 65 6.85 -6.19 -21.27
N SER A 66 7.26 -5.52 -22.35
CA SER A 66 8.67 -5.13 -22.52
C SER A 66 9.03 -3.92 -21.65
N SER A 67 10.33 -3.68 -21.47
CA SER A 67 10.82 -2.48 -20.78
C SER A 67 10.35 -1.20 -21.48
N GLU A 68 10.35 -1.18 -22.81
CA GLU A 68 9.96 -0.04 -23.64
C GLU A 68 8.46 0.24 -23.52
N GLU A 69 7.62 -0.80 -23.57
CA GLU A 69 6.16 -0.69 -23.41
C GLU A 69 5.81 -0.14 -22.02
N LEU A 70 6.42 -0.70 -20.98
CA LEU A 70 6.18 -0.24 -19.61
C LEU A 70 6.69 1.20 -19.40
N LYS A 71 7.83 1.59 -19.98
CA LYS A 71 8.31 2.99 -19.93
C LYS A 71 7.30 3.95 -20.55
N MET A 72 6.80 3.66 -21.75
CA MET A 72 5.82 4.51 -22.43
C MET A 72 4.55 4.71 -21.58
N ILE A 73 4.10 3.67 -20.88
CA ILE A 73 2.96 3.77 -19.97
C ILE A 73 3.31 4.58 -18.71
N LEU A 74 4.47 4.32 -18.09
CA LEU A 74 4.92 5.03 -16.89
C LEU A 74 5.21 6.52 -17.15
N ASP A 75 5.63 6.89 -18.36
CA ASP A 75 5.81 8.30 -18.77
C ASP A 75 4.51 9.10 -18.66
N MET A 76 3.36 8.42 -18.77
CA MET A 76 2.02 8.99 -18.64
C MET A 76 1.48 8.95 -17.20
N ALA A 77 2.28 8.50 -16.22
CA ALA A 77 1.80 8.34 -14.85
C ALA A 77 1.45 9.66 -14.16
N SER A 78 0.28 9.67 -13.53
CA SER A 78 -0.27 10.76 -12.74
C SER A 78 -1.26 10.21 -11.70
N SER A 79 -1.52 10.98 -10.65
CA SER A 79 -2.37 10.59 -9.52
C SER A 79 -3.86 10.48 -9.84
N ASP A 80 -4.28 10.84 -11.05
CA ASP A 80 -5.65 10.70 -11.57
C ASP A 80 -5.79 9.52 -12.56
N ARG A 81 -4.74 8.71 -12.68
CA ARG A 81 -4.68 7.55 -13.57
C ARG A 81 -4.40 6.28 -12.77
N SER A 82 -4.89 5.16 -13.27
CA SER A 82 -4.62 3.83 -12.71
C SER A 82 -4.00 2.91 -13.77
N PHE A 83 -3.05 2.08 -13.34
CA PHE A 83 -2.42 1.09 -14.20
C PHE A 83 -2.39 -0.29 -13.56
N ALA A 84 -2.80 -1.30 -14.34
CA ALA A 84 -2.71 -2.70 -13.98
C ALA A 84 -2.00 -3.52 -15.06
N SER A 85 -0.87 -4.12 -14.72
CA SER A 85 -0.19 -5.12 -15.54
C SER A 85 -0.47 -6.51 -14.97
N ILE A 86 -1.30 -7.28 -15.68
CA ILE A 86 -1.62 -8.69 -15.38
C ILE A 86 -0.66 -9.64 -16.13
N ALA A 87 0.31 -9.08 -16.84
CA ALA A 87 1.32 -9.81 -17.58
C ALA A 87 2.08 -10.80 -16.67
N LYS A 88 2.28 -12.01 -17.18
CA LYS A 88 2.99 -13.08 -16.44
C LYS A 88 4.47 -12.73 -16.25
N GLU A 89 5.04 -12.00 -17.21
CA GLU A 89 6.43 -11.61 -17.22
C GLU A 89 6.56 -10.09 -17.42
N GLY A 90 7.18 -9.44 -16.45
CA GLY A 90 7.59 -8.04 -16.51
C GLY A 90 9.08 -7.90 -16.76
N PRO A 91 9.57 -6.68 -17.02
CA PRO A 91 11.00 -6.44 -17.10
C PRO A 91 11.66 -6.78 -15.76
N LYS A 92 12.89 -7.32 -15.82
CA LYS A 92 13.67 -7.64 -14.62
C LYS A 92 14.44 -6.43 -14.10
N GLU A 93 14.92 -5.62 -15.03
CA GLU A 93 15.77 -4.46 -14.77
C GLU A 93 15.15 -3.25 -15.48
N LEU A 94 14.27 -2.57 -14.75
CA LEU A 94 13.74 -1.26 -15.14
C LEU A 94 13.92 -0.30 -13.97
N ARG A 95 14.30 0.93 -14.28
CA ARG A 95 14.20 2.08 -13.38
C ARG A 95 13.43 3.17 -14.10
N HIS A 96 12.54 3.82 -13.36
CA HIS A 96 11.73 4.90 -13.88
C HIS A 96 11.45 5.90 -12.77
N GLU A 97 11.61 7.20 -13.06
CA GLU A 97 11.35 8.27 -12.09
C GLU A 97 9.86 8.38 -11.69
N LYS A 98 8.98 7.82 -12.52
CA LYS A 98 7.52 7.75 -12.27
C LYS A 98 7.04 6.37 -11.81
N ALA A 99 7.95 5.50 -11.36
CA ALA A 99 7.56 4.25 -10.73
C ALA A 99 6.56 4.52 -9.59
N LEU A 100 5.46 3.77 -9.59
CA LEU A 100 4.41 3.83 -8.56
C LEU A 100 3.69 5.19 -8.42
N LYS A 101 3.64 6.03 -9.46
CA LYS A 101 2.98 7.35 -9.45
C LYS A 101 1.54 7.37 -9.95
N PHE A 102 0.96 6.22 -10.30
CA PHE A 102 -0.48 6.12 -10.53
C PHE A 102 -1.25 6.18 -9.21
N GLU A 103 -2.54 6.49 -9.27
CA GLU A 103 -3.47 6.30 -8.15
C GLU A 103 -3.48 4.84 -7.70
N ASN A 104 -3.66 3.92 -8.66
CA ASN A 104 -3.60 2.48 -8.44
C ASN A 104 -2.52 1.87 -9.32
N ASN A 105 -1.60 1.12 -8.70
CA ASN A 105 -0.45 0.48 -9.33
C ASN A 105 -0.51 -1.02 -9.08
N ILE A 106 -0.97 -1.80 -10.06
CA ILE A 106 -1.07 -3.26 -9.93
C ILE A 106 -0.05 -3.88 -10.87
N HIS A 107 0.90 -4.65 -10.33
CA HIS A 107 1.92 -5.35 -11.11
C HIS A 107 1.98 -6.80 -10.69
N ARG A 108 1.55 -7.71 -11.57
CA ARG A 108 1.68 -9.15 -11.34
C ARG A 108 3.13 -9.61 -11.25
N ASP A 109 4.00 -9.06 -12.11
CA ASP A 109 5.46 -9.23 -12.02
C ASP A 109 6.12 -7.86 -11.80
N ALA A 110 6.48 -7.62 -10.55
CA ALA A 110 7.01 -6.37 -10.02
C ALA A 110 8.52 -6.45 -9.71
N ARG A 111 9.24 -7.45 -10.24
CA ARG A 111 10.68 -7.66 -9.95
C ARG A 111 11.59 -6.47 -10.29
N TRP A 112 11.14 -5.59 -11.18
CA TRP A 112 11.84 -4.35 -11.51
C TRP A 112 11.70 -3.27 -10.43
N VAL A 113 10.62 -3.25 -9.66
CA VAL A 113 10.37 -2.30 -8.57
C VAL A 113 11.41 -2.51 -7.48
N LYS A 114 11.92 -1.42 -6.91
CA LYS A 114 12.89 -1.47 -5.80
C LYS A 114 12.38 -0.78 -4.56
N THR A 115 13.08 -1.03 -3.45
CA THR A 115 12.76 -0.48 -2.14
C THR A 115 12.77 1.05 -2.18
N GLU A 116 13.65 1.66 -2.99
CA GLU A 116 13.70 3.11 -3.17
C GLU A 116 12.45 3.68 -3.85
N ASP A 117 11.72 2.89 -4.64
CA ASP A 117 10.47 3.31 -5.24
C ASP A 117 9.34 3.33 -4.19
N LEU A 118 9.38 2.43 -3.21
CA LEU A 118 8.44 2.45 -2.08
C LEU A 118 8.64 3.70 -1.20
N TYR A 119 9.89 4.12 -0.96
CA TYR A 119 10.18 5.33 -0.18
C TYR A 119 9.67 6.62 -0.84
N LYS A 120 9.42 6.60 -2.15
CA LYS A 120 8.91 7.77 -2.91
C LYS A 120 7.40 7.85 -2.96
N LEU A 121 6.68 6.88 -2.38
CA LEU A 121 5.22 6.92 -2.29
C LEU A 121 4.81 8.18 -1.52
N ASN A 122 3.95 8.99 -2.15
CA ASN A 122 3.46 10.24 -1.60
C ASN A 122 1.99 10.39 -1.95
N ASN A 123 1.15 10.25 -0.93
CA ASN A 123 -0.31 10.21 -1.00
C ASN A 123 -0.84 9.25 -2.07
N GLY A 124 -0.16 8.10 -2.24
CA GLY A 124 -0.57 7.09 -3.21
C GLY A 124 -1.88 6.42 -2.80
N GLY A 125 -2.63 5.94 -3.80
CA GLY A 125 -3.81 5.11 -3.57
C GLY A 125 -3.41 3.69 -3.21
N THR A 126 -3.61 2.76 -4.16
CA THR A 126 -3.33 1.33 -3.98
C THR A 126 -2.07 0.91 -4.73
N VAL A 127 -1.22 0.12 -4.09
CA VAL A 127 -0.08 -0.52 -4.73
C VAL A 127 -0.15 -2.02 -4.48
N THR A 128 -0.22 -2.83 -5.53
CA THR A 128 -0.22 -4.30 -5.44
C THR A 128 0.93 -4.86 -6.25
N LEU A 129 1.88 -5.49 -5.55
CA LEU A 129 3.09 -6.07 -6.12
C LEU A 129 3.04 -7.58 -5.95
N GLY A 130 2.85 -8.30 -7.05
CA GLY A 130 2.92 -9.75 -7.12
C GLY A 130 4.35 -10.24 -6.99
N LYS A 131 4.83 -11.03 -7.97
CA LYS A 131 6.20 -11.55 -7.99
C LYS A 131 7.20 -10.39 -7.87
N ASN A 132 8.03 -10.40 -6.82
CA ASN A 132 8.95 -9.32 -6.50
C ASN A 132 10.28 -9.87 -5.96
N ASN A 133 11.23 -8.97 -5.69
CA ASN A 133 12.57 -9.30 -5.17
C ASN A 133 12.81 -8.72 -3.76
N PHE A 134 11.78 -8.28 -3.04
CA PHE A 134 11.96 -7.71 -1.71
C PHE A 134 12.38 -8.79 -0.73
N THR A 135 13.39 -8.48 0.08
CA THR A 135 13.78 -9.30 1.22
C THR A 135 12.98 -8.91 2.45
N GLN A 136 13.01 -9.75 3.48
CA GLN A 136 12.40 -9.43 4.77
C GLN A 136 12.98 -8.13 5.37
N SER A 137 14.29 -7.91 5.19
CA SER A 137 14.97 -6.69 5.63
C SER A 137 14.49 -5.45 4.89
N ASP A 138 14.21 -5.55 3.58
CA ASP A 138 13.65 -4.43 2.80
C ASP A 138 12.28 -4.03 3.34
N ILE A 139 11.41 -4.99 3.60
CA ILE A 139 10.06 -4.74 4.12
C ILE A 139 10.13 -4.17 5.54
N LYS A 140 10.99 -4.72 6.41
CA LYS A 140 11.22 -4.20 7.76
C LYS A 140 11.72 -2.75 7.74
N ALA A 141 12.68 -2.45 6.86
CA ALA A 141 13.20 -1.10 6.68
C ALA A 141 12.11 -0.15 6.15
N PHE A 142 11.28 -0.61 5.22
CA PHE A 142 10.15 0.16 4.71
C PHE A 142 9.10 0.50 5.77
N ILE A 143 8.67 -0.46 6.58
CA ILE A 143 7.72 -0.21 7.68
C ILE A 143 8.33 0.76 8.68
N SER A 144 9.61 0.58 9.02
CA SER A 144 10.34 1.51 9.89
C SER A 144 10.38 2.92 9.30
N TYR A 145 10.63 3.07 8.00
CA TYR A 145 10.57 4.35 7.31
C TYR A 145 9.16 4.96 7.38
N TRP A 146 8.12 4.17 7.09
CA TRP A 146 6.73 4.62 7.18
C TRP A 146 6.38 5.15 8.56
N VAL A 147 6.80 4.47 9.64
CA VAL A 147 6.52 4.91 11.03
C VAL A 147 7.18 6.26 11.36
N ASN A 148 8.33 6.55 10.74
CA ASN A 148 9.10 7.78 10.97
C ASN A 148 8.86 8.88 9.93
N SER A 149 8.00 8.64 8.93
CA SER A 149 7.72 9.60 7.87
C SER A 149 6.67 10.63 8.29
N ASP A 150 6.81 11.87 7.81
CA ASP A 150 5.87 12.97 8.06
C ASP A 150 4.75 13.07 7.02
N ILE A 151 4.77 12.21 6.00
CA ILE A 151 3.79 12.21 4.90
C ILE A 151 2.92 10.95 4.91
N ASP A 152 1.69 11.11 4.42
CA ASP A 152 0.83 9.97 4.11
C ASP A 152 1.34 9.30 2.83
N MET A 153 1.99 8.15 2.94
CA MET A 153 2.65 7.53 1.77
C MET A 153 1.70 6.80 0.83
N PHE A 154 0.77 6.02 1.37
CA PHE A 154 -0.18 5.20 0.62
C PHE A 154 -1.49 5.02 1.40
N TRP A 155 -2.57 4.59 0.74
CA TRP A 155 -3.75 4.05 1.43
C TRP A 155 -3.62 2.53 1.64
N ARG A 156 -3.25 1.79 0.58
CA ARG A 156 -3.07 0.34 0.64
C ARG A 156 -1.81 -0.11 -0.11
N LEU A 157 -0.99 -0.94 0.52
CA LEU A 157 0.14 -1.60 -0.08
C LEU A 157 0.03 -3.11 0.14
N GLU A 158 0.07 -3.88 -0.95
CA GLU A 158 0.04 -5.33 -0.96
C GLU A 158 1.29 -5.87 -1.62
N ILE A 159 1.99 -6.76 -0.94
CA ILE A 159 3.21 -7.37 -1.45
C ILE A 159 3.09 -8.89 -1.28
N GLN A 160 3.23 -9.62 -2.38
CA GLN A 160 3.25 -11.08 -2.34
C GLN A 160 4.54 -11.53 -1.63
N THR A 161 4.41 -12.18 -0.47
CA THR A 161 5.56 -12.63 0.31
C THR A 161 5.15 -13.67 1.36
N TYR A 162 6.12 -14.45 1.84
CA TYR A 162 5.96 -15.47 2.88
C TYR A 162 6.62 -15.08 4.22
N PHE A 163 7.02 -13.82 4.41
CA PHE A 163 7.64 -13.36 5.67
C PHE A 163 6.67 -13.34 6.84
N GLU A 164 7.11 -13.84 7.99
CA GLU A 164 6.29 -13.79 9.20
C GLU A 164 6.10 -12.35 9.68
N THR A 165 4.87 -12.02 10.10
CA THR A 165 4.53 -10.63 10.51
C THR A 165 5.37 -10.19 11.71
N VAL A 166 5.68 -11.12 12.61
CA VAL A 166 6.50 -10.86 13.79
C VAL A 166 7.92 -10.41 13.45
N ASP A 167 8.49 -10.89 12.35
CA ASP A 167 9.89 -10.59 12.01
C ASP A 167 10.03 -9.24 11.30
N ILE A 168 9.02 -8.84 10.53
CA ILE A 168 9.02 -7.55 9.79
C ILE A 168 8.65 -6.36 10.68
N VAL A 169 7.98 -6.59 11.82
CA VAL A 169 7.67 -5.54 12.82
C VAL A 169 8.58 -5.57 14.04
N ASP A 170 9.55 -6.48 14.07
CA ASP A 170 10.52 -6.55 15.15
C ASP A 170 11.24 -5.21 15.37
N GLY A 171 11.35 -4.78 16.62
CA GLY A 171 11.89 -3.47 16.98
C GLY A 171 10.89 -2.30 16.88
N LEU A 172 9.66 -2.51 16.39
CA LEU A 172 8.59 -1.50 16.45
C LEU A 172 7.68 -1.72 17.67
N THR A 173 7.05 -0.64 18.12
CA THR A 173 5.98 -0.75 19.12
C THR A 173 4.69 -1.08 18.39
N VAL A 174 4.19 -2.30 18.60
CA VAL A 174 3.00 -2.82 17.91
C VAL A 174 2.01 -3.41 18.89
N LEU A 175 0.74 -3.43 18.49
CA LEU A 175 -0.35 -4.11 19.17
C LEU A 175 -0.77 -5.32 18.34
N HIS A 176 -0.65 -6.52 18.91
CA HIS A 176 -1.07 -7.77 18.28
C HIS A 176 -2.55 -8.04 18.53
N PHE A 177 -3.17 -8.81 17.64
CA PHE A 177 -4.55 -9.26 17.78
C PHE A 177 -4.54 -10.72 18.21
N GLU A 178 -5.26 -11.03 19.28
CA GLU A 178 -5.37 -12.40 19.79
C GLU A 178 -5.81 -13.35 18.68
N ASN A 179 -5.15 -14.51 18.57
CA ASN A 179 -5.41 -15.54 17.56
C ASN A 179 -5.33 -15.04 16.10
N SER A 180 -4.53 -14.00 15.83
CA SER A 180 -4.42 -13.39 14.50
C SER A 180 -2.96 -13.03 14.15
N THR A 181 -2.64 -13.04 12.86
CA THR A 181 -1.37 -12.48 12.34
C THR A 181 -1.43 -10.95 12.21
N THR A 182 -2.57 -10.37 12.56
CA THR A 182 -2.84 -8.94 12.44
C THR A 182 -2.15 -8.16 13.53
N VAL A 183 -1.54 -7.04 13.13
CA VAL A 183 -0.91 -6.09 14.05
C VAL A 183 -1.26 -4.65 13.68
N PHE A 184 -1.28 -3.80 14.69
CA PHE A 184 -1.31 -2.35 14.50
C PHE A 184 -0.03 -1.71 14.99
N THR A 185 0.35 -0.63 14.32
CA THR A 185 1.31 0.34 14.86
C THR A 185 0.85 1.75 14.52
N LYS A 186 1.52 2.74 15.10
CA LYS A 186 1.24 4.14 14.89
C LYS A 186 2.50 4.84 14.40
N ALA A 187 2.31 5.76 13.46
CA ALA A 187 3.35 6.68 13.06
C ALA A 187 3.76 7.57 14.25
N LYS A 188 4.97 8.09 14.22
CA LYS A 188 5.36 9.19 15.11
C LYS A 188 4.45 10.39 14.87
N SER A 189 4.17 11.14 15.94
CA SER A 189 3.35 12.34 15.87
C SER A 189 3.93 13.32 14.85
N SER A 190 3.09 13.78 13.93
CA SER A 190 3.45 14.72 12.88
C SER A 190 2.23 15.59 12.57
N GLU A 191 2.42 16.90 12.43
CA GLU A 191 1.31 17.86 12.22
C GLU A 191 0.71 17.74 10.81
N THR A 192 1.48 17.24 9.85
CA THR A 192 1.09 17.17 8.43
C THR A 192 0.37 15.88 8.06
N ARG A 193 0.44 14.87 8.92
CA ARG A 193 0.05 13.50 8.61
C ARG A 193 -1.34 13.18 9.13
N LYS A 194 -2.25 12.73 8.25
CA LYS A 194 -3.59 12.31 8.65
C LYS A 194 -3.64 10.82 8.97
N LYS A 195 -3.01 9.98 8.15
CA LYS A 195 -3.04 8.52 8.27
C LYS A 195 -1.94 8.03 9.20
N THR A 196 -2.18 8.17 10.50
CA THR A 196 -1.23 7.82 11.55
C THR A 196 -1.31 6.36 11.99
N LEU A 197 -2.38 5.64 11.65
CA LEU A 197 -2.57 4.25 12.03
C LEU A 197 -2.16 3.31 10.88
N LEU A 198 -1.26 2.36 11.15
CA LEU A 198 -0.91 1.29 10.21
C LEU A 198 -1.50 -0.02 10.68
N PHE A 199 -2.29 -0.63 9.80
CA PHE A 199 -2.82 -1.96 9.97
C PHE A 199 -2.09 -2.93 9.05
N LEU A 200 -1.45 -3.94 9.64
CA LEU A 200 -0.73 -5.00 8.94
C LEU A 200 -1.47 -6.33 9.14
N TYR A 201 -1.68 -7.07 8.06
CA TYR A 201 -2.15 -8.44 8.14
C TYR A 201 -1.66 -9.27 6.96
N ARG A 202 -1.64 -10.59 7.15
CA ARG A 202 -1.36 -11.54 6.09
C ARG A 202 -2.68 -12.07 5.55
N SER A 203 -2.90 -11.88 4.26
CA SER A 203 -4.05 -12.45 3.55
C SER A 203 -3.84 -13.94 3.24
N LEU A 204 -4.94 -14.68 3.12
CA LEU A 204 -4.91 -16.09 2.70
C LEU A 204 -4.36 -16.28 1.28
N SER A 205 -4.36 -15.24 0.45
CA SER A 205 -3.81 -15.25 -0.91
C SER A 205 -2.28 -15.11 -0.96
N GLY A 206 -1.60 -15.07 0.18
CA GLY A 206 -0.13 -14.98 0.26
C GLY A 206 0.42 -13.56 0.12
N PHE A 207 -0.42 -12.55 0.30
CA PHE A 207 0.01 -11.15 0.34
C PHE A 207 0.11 -10.65 1.78
N LEU A 208 1.23 -9.99 2.08
CA LEU A 208 1.33 -9.06 3.19
C LEU A 208 0.58 -7.78 2.79
N THR A 209 -0.39 -7.37 3.59
CA THR A 209 -1.20 -6.18 3.35
C THR A 209 -0.95 -5.14 4.43
N LEU A 210 -0.68 -3.91 4.00
CA LEU A 210 -0.49 -2.73 4.81
C LEU A 210 -1.59 -1.74 4.42
N THR A 211 -2.36 -1.27 5.39
CA THR A 211 -3.35 -0.20 5.16
C THR A 211 -3.15 0.92 6.16
N ALA A 212 -3.10 2.15 5.65
CA ALA A 212 -2.87 3.34 6.45
C ALA A 212 -4.18 4.12 6.60
N TRP A 213 -4.51 4.49 7.83
CA TRP A 213 -5.80 5.07 8.20
C TRP A 213 -5.63 6.31 9.05
N ALA A 214 -6.49 7.29 8.83
CA ALA A 214 -6.83 8.22 9.90
C ALA A 214 -7.55 7.42 11.00
N PRO A 215 -7.22 7.60 12.30
CA PRO A 215 -7.75 6.74 13.35
C PRO A 215 -9.29 6.70 13.41
N ASP A 216 -9.95 7.81 13.13
CA ASP A 216 -11.40 7.99 13.09
C ASP A 216 -12.06 7.39 11.83
N GLU A 217 -11.32 7.26 10.73
CA GLU A 217 -11.78 6.71 9.46
C GLU A 217 -11.59 5.19 9.34
N PHE A 218 -11.01 4.53 10.34
CA PHE A 218 -10.70 3.10 10.27
C PHE A 218 -11.95 2.24 10.02
N THR A 219 -11.97 1.51 8.89
CA THR A 219 -13.03 0.57 8.51
C THR A 219 -12.45 -0.67 7.81
N TYR A 220 -12.31 -1.78 8.52
CA TYR A 220 -11.78 -3.03 7.96
C TYR A 220 -12.88 -4.08 7.72
N THR A 221 -13.65 -4.40 8.75
CA THR A 221 -14.71 -5.43 8.71
C THR A 221 -16.12 -4.87 8.64
N ARG A 222 -16.28 -3.57 8.87
CA ARG A 222 -17.56 -2.89 9.16
C ARG A 222 -18.29 -3.53 10.35
N GLY A 223 -17.54 -4.07 11.31
CA GLY A 223 -18.05 -4.75 12.50
C GLY A 223 -17.44 -4.23 13.81
N GLU A 224 -17.60 -5.01 14.88
CA GLU A 224 -17.15 -4.66 16.23
C GLU A 224 -15.64 -4.40 16.32
N LEU A 225 -14.86 -5.11 15.52
CA LEU A 225 -13.41 -4.94 15.39
C LEU A 225 -13.05 -3.48 15.05
N ASP A 226 -13.78 -2.88 14.11
CA ASP A 226 -13.49 -1.52 13.66
C ASP A 226 -13.80 -0.50 14.75
N THR A 227 -14.93 -0.68 15.43
CA THR A 227 -15.31 0.14 16.59
C THR A 227 -14.30 -0.01 17.72
N MET A 228 -13.83 -1.22 17.98
CA MET A 228 -12.80 -1.48 18.98
C MET A 228 -11.50 -0.76 18.63
N VAL A 229 -11.03 -0.84 17.38
CA VAL A 229 -9.81 -0.14 16.93
C VAL A 229 -9.96 1.37 17.04
N ARG A 230 -11.07 1.95 16.54
CA ARG A 230 -11.33 3.39 16.63
C ARG A 230 -11.39 3.89 18.08
N ASN A 231 -11.87 3.08 19.01
CA ASN A 231 -11.95 3.47 20.42
C ASN A 231 -10.65 3.21 21.19
N LYS A 232 -9.83 2.26 20.74
CA LYS A 232 -8.68 1.76 21.51
C LYS A 232 -7.31 2.02 20.89
N HIS A 233 -7.23 2.70 19.73
CA HIS A 233 -5.93 2.99 19.09
C HIS A 233 -4.96 3.78 20.00
N GLY A 234 -5.48 4.55 20.97
CA GLY A 234 -4.68 5.29 21.95
C GLY A 234 -3.79 4.41 22.84
N VAL A 235 -4.09 3.10 22.95
CA VAL A 235 -3.24 2.17 23.71
C VAL A 235 -1.82 2.07 23.13
N ILE A 236 -1.65 2.33 21.83
CA ILE A 236 -0.32 2.34 21.20
C ILE A 236 0.53 3.49 21.74
N ASP A 237 -0.06 4.64 22.04
CA ASP A 237 0.66 5.77 22.63
C ASP A 237 1.17 5.41 24.03
N LEU A 238 0.36 4.71 24.83
CA LEU A 238 0.78 4.17 26.14
C LEU A 238 1.92 3.15 26.01
N LEU A 239 1.87 2.27 25.01
CA LEU A 239 2.94 1.32 24.74
C LEU A 239 4.24 2.01 24.29
N ILE A 240 4.14 3.10 23.52
CA ILE A 240 5.29 3.92 23.13
C ILE A 240 5.90 4.59 24.35
N GLU A 241 5.08 5.22 25.21
CA GLU A 241 5.52 5.84 26.46
C GLU A 241 6.21 4.80 27.36
N LYS A 242 5.58 3.63 27.56
CA LYS A 242 6.14 2.55 28.37
C LYS A 242 7.53 2.15 27.88
N ARG A 243 7.70 1.95 26.57
CA ARG A 243 8.98 1.57 25.98
C ARG A 243 10.06 2.64 26.16
N GLN A 244 9.69 3.93 26.09
CA GLN A 244 10.62 5.03 26.34
C GLN A 244 11.05 5.05 27.81
N LEU A 245 10.11 4.92 28.74
CA LEU A 245 10.37 4.86 30.18
C LEU A 245 11.23 3.65 30.57
N ASP A 246 11.01 2.48 29.98
CA ASP A 246 11.84 1.29 30.19
C ASP A 246 13.31 1.51 29.76
N ALA A 247 13.54 2.32 28.71
CA ALA A 247 14.87 2.70 28.28
C ALA A 247 15.49 3.76 29.20
N GLU A 248 14.72 4.77 29.61
CA GLU A 248 15.16 5.82 30.55
C GLU A 248 15.48 5.26 31.94
N GLU A 249 14.76 4.24 32.41
CA GLU A 249 15.00 3.62 33.71
C GLU A 249 16.43 3.07 33.81
N GLN A 250 16.99 2.55 32.71
CA GLN A 250 18.31 1.92 32.70
C GLN A 250 19.43 2.91 33.03
N SER A 251 19.29 4.17 32.60
CA SER A 251 20.29 5.23 32.78
C SER A 251 19.96 6.20 33.92
N ALA A 252 18.77 6.12 34.52
CA ALA A 252 18.31 7.05 35.55
C ALA A 252 18.98 6.89 36.93
N ASP A 253 19.04 7.99 37.69
CA ASP A 253 19.40 8.03 39.10
C ASP A 253 18.33 7.38 40.01
N ARG A 254 18.60 7.27 41.31
CA ARG A 254 17.70 6.59 42.26
C ARG A 254 16.33 7.24 42.40
N GLU A 255 16.25 8.56 42.35
CA GLU A 255 14.99 9.29 42.54
C GLU A 255 14.13 9.19 41.28
N ASN A 256 14.74 9.42 40.13
CA ASN A 256 14.10 9.27 38.83
C ASN A 256 13.63 7.82 38.59
N LYS A 257 14.40 6.81 39.01
CA LYS A 257 13.97 5.40 38.97
C LYS A 257 12.68 5.14 39.73
N ARG A 258 12.49 5.76 40.91
CA ARG A 258 11.24 5.60 41.68
C ARG A 258 10.05 6.21 40.93
N ARG A 259 10.23 7.42 40.37
CA ARG A 259 9.19 8.09 39.58
C ARG A 259 8.83 7.29 38.33
N ILE A 260 9.83 6.82 37.58
CA ILE A 260 9.65 6.02 36.36
C ILE A 260 8.91 4.73 36.66
N ARG A 261 9.32 3.97 37.69
CA ARG A 261 8.62 2.74 38.10
C ARG A 261 7.16 2.97 38.46
N SER A 262 6.88 4.05 39.18
CA SER A 262 5.51 4.41 39.53
C SER A 262 4.65 4.66 38.28
N ARG A 263 5.19 5.37 37.27
CA ARG A 263 4.49 5.60 36.00
C ARG A 263 4.34 4.32 35.19
N LEU A 264 5.36 3.46 35.14
CA LEU A 264 5.29 2.15 34.47
C LEU A 264 4.18 1.26 35.04
N THR A 265 4.00 1.25 36.36
CA THR A 265 2.89 0.52 37.00
C THR A 265 1.53 1.12 36.62
N GLN A 266 1.39 2.44 36.61
CA GLN A 266 0.15 3.10 36.15
C GLN A 266 -0.16 2.77 34.68
N LEU A 267 0.85 2.81 33.81
CA LEU A 267 0.71 2.44 32.41
C LEU A 267 0.27 0.99 32.24
N ASP A 268 0.77 0.06 33.07
CA ASP A 268 0.35 -1.34 33.01
C ASP A 268 -1.13 -1.53 33.35
N ASP A 269 -1.65 -0.77 34.31
CA ASP A 269 -3.07 -0.79 34.67
C ASP A 269 -3.92 -0.11 33.57
N GLU A 270 -3.51 1.05 33.07
CA GLU A 270 -4.18 1.72 31.94
C GLU A 270 -4.25 0.80 30.70
N ILE A 271 -3.13 0.18 30.30
CA ILE A 271 -3.07 -0.75 29.16
C ILE A 271 -3.99 -1.96 29.40
N ARG A 272 -4.07 -2.47 30.62
CA ARG A 272 -4.97 -3.58 30.97
C ARG A 272 -6.44 -3.16 30.87
N ASP A 273 -6.79 -1.94 31.25
CA ASP A 273 -8.15 -1.40 31.12
C ASP A 273 -8.57 -1.24 29.66
N TYR A 274 -7.62 -1.03 28.75
CA TYR A 274 -7.85 -1.14 27.30
C TYR A 274 -8.12 -2.58 26.83
N GLY A 275 -8.06 -3.60 27.70
CA GLY A 275 -8.26 -5.01 27.36
C GLY A 275 -7.05 -5.64 26.67
N VAL A 276 -5.86 -5.07 26.87
CA VAL A 276 -4.59 -5.59 26.37
C VAL A 276 -3.94 -6.45 27.44
N PHE A 277 -3.37 -7.57 27.02
CA PHE A 277 -2.58 -8.48 27.86
C PHE A 277 -1.25 -8.77 27.18
N TYR A 278 -0.31 -9.36 27.92
CA TYR A 278 1.00 -9.74 27.36
C TYR A 278 1.05 -11.24 27.12
N ASP A 279 1.17 -11.63 25.85
CA ASP A 279 1.48 -13.00 25.44
C ASP A 279 2.92 -13.06 24.93
N ASN A 280 3.78 -13.86 25.56
CA ASN A 280 5.20 -13.95 25.22
C ASN A 280 5.90 -12.59 25.08
N ARG A 281 5.62 -11.66 26.02
CA ARG A 281 6.09 -10.25 26.04
C ARG A 281 5.54 -9.36 24.92
N ARG A 282 4.52 -9.80 24.18
CA ARG A 282 3.85 -9.02 23.13
C ARG A 282 2.54 -8.47 23.66
N ALA A 283 2.37 -7.16 23.56
CA ALA A 283 1.09 -6.52 23.85
C ALA A 283 0.04 -7.00 22.84
N THR A 284 -1.01 -7.65 23.35
CA THR A 284 -2.02 -8.36 22.58
C THR A 284 -3.41 -7.89 23.01
N LEU A 285 -4.20 -7.43 22.06
CA LEU A 285 -5.58 -7.00 22.25
C LEU A 285 -6.50 -8.22 22.11
N ARG A 286 -7.38 -8.41 23.11
CA ARG A 286 -8.46 -9.39 23.01
C ARG A 286 -9.45 -8.96 21.95
N VAL A 287 -9.71 -9.84 20.99
CA VAL A 287 -10.70 -9.60 19.93
C VAL A 287 -12.04 -10.16 20.40
N PRO A 288 -13.16 -9.42 20.30
CA PRO A 288 -14.49 -9.97 20.56
C PRO A 288 -14.69 -11.24 19.74
N THR A 289 -15.20 -12.29 20.37
CA THR A 289 -15.63 -13.49 19.65
C THR A 289 -16.81 -13.10 18.77
N GLN A 290 -16.69 -13.29 17.45
CA GLN A 290 -17.81 -13.14 16.51
C GLN A 290 -18.90 -14.19 16.81
#